data_AF-A0AAW9DHQ3-F1
#
_entry.id   AF-A0AAW9DHQ3-F1
#
_cell.length_a   1.000
_cell.length_b   1.000
_cell.length_c   1.000
_cell.angle_alpha   90.00
_cell.angle_beta   90.00
_cell.angle_gamma   90.00
#
_symmetry.space_group_name_H-M   'P 1'
#
loop_
_entity.id
_entity.type
_entity.pdbx_description
1 polymer ?
#
loop_
_entity_poly.entity_id
_entity_poly.type
_entity_poly.pdbx_seq_one_letter_code
_entity_poly.pdbx_strand_id
1 'polypeptide(L)'
;MTLSTSVTNSTTRVSRTFISYLAITAFLFIFSRIYESLSYGEVSVFMHYMFCVPLIGGAVLLGLLQLIPTLSRLSYNLWNSGVATITAGCLLRGIINLSGRSTTLDQPYWYIGAAFLVLSLVGLFINPSANNHRKTTF
;
A
#
# COMPACT_ATOMS: atom_id res chain seq x y z
N MET A 1 23.10 -27.14 16.52
CA MET A 1 21.84 -26.65 17.12
C MET A 1 21.41 -25.41 16.33
N THR A 2 20.56 -25.55 15.31
CA THR A 2 20.11 -24.43 14.46
C THR A 2 18.83 -23.86 15.06
N LEU A 3 18.96 -22.78 15.83
CA LEU A 3 17.84 -22.14 16.52
C LEU A 3 16.86 -21.51 15.52
N SER A 4 15.58 -21.82 15.67
CA SER A 4 14.44 -21.32 14.89
C SER A 4 14.28 -19.79 14.98
N THR A 5 15.03 -19.01 14.19
CA THR A 5 14.89 -17.54 14.11
C THR A 5 13.87 -17.07 13.06
N SER A 6 13.39 -17.98 12.22
CA SER A 6 12.48 -17.67 11.11
C SER A 6 11.12 -17.14 11.59
N VAL A 7 10.59 -17.66 12.70
CA VAL A 7 9.26 -17.28 13.23
C VAL A 7 9.28 -15.87 13.86
N THR A 8 10.37 -15.50 14.53
CA THR A 8 10.56 -14.16 15.13
C THR A 8 10.69 -13.05 14.09
N ASN A 9 11.43 -13.29 12.99
CA ASN A 9 11.64 -12.25 11.98
C ASN A 9 10.40 -11.99 11.11
N SER A 10 9.58 -13.01 10.84
CA SER A 10 8.33 -12.84 10.08
C SER A 10 7.29 -12.04 10.85
N THR A 11 7.08 -12.37 12.14
CA THR A 11 6.12 -11.66 13.01
C THR A 11 6.50 -10.19 13.19
N THR A 12 7.78 -9.88 13.37
CA THR A 12 8.25 -8.49 13.49
C THR A 12 8.09 -7.68 12.21
N ARG A 13 8.21 -8.32 11.03
CA ARG A 13 7.94 -7.67 9.74
C ARG A 13 6.45 -7.30 9.61
N VAL A 14 5.54 -8.24 9.88
CA VAL A 14 4.08 -8.01 9.85
C VAL A 14 3.69 -6.84 10.77
N SER A 15 4.19 -6.83 12.01
CA SER A 15 3.86 -5.76 12.96
C SER A 15 4.38 -4.39 12.52
N ARG A 16 5.59 -4.30 11.93
CA ARG A 16 6.11 -3.03 11.39
C ARG A 16 5.27 -2.52 10.21
N THR A 17 4.89 -3.41 9.30
CA THR A 17 3.99 -3.08 8.19
C THR A 17 2.64 -2.61 8.72
N PHE A 18 2.04 -3.32 9.68
CA PHE A 18 0.77 -2.92 10.28
C PHE A 18 0.83 -1.53 10.91
N ILE A 19 1.85 -1.27 11.75
CA ILE A 19 2.00 0.02 12.44
C ILE A 19 2.21 1.16 11.43
N SER A 20 3.03 0.96 10.40
CA SER A 20 3.29 2.00 9.40
C SER A 20 2.05 2.33 8.55
N TYR A 21 1.34 1.33 8.06
CA TYR A 21 0.09 1.53 7.32
C TYR A 21 -1.02 2.14 8.18
N LEU A 22 -1.12 1.74 9.44
CA LEU A 22 -2.08 2.32 10.37
C LEU A 22 -1.75 3.79 10.67
N ALA A 23 -0.48 4.10 10.93
CA ALA A 23 -0.02 5.47 11.16
C ALA A 23 -0.28 6.37 9.96
N ILE A 24 0.02 5.92 8.74
CA ILE A 24 -0.19 6.72 7.52
C ILE A 24 -1.68 6.90 7.22
N THR A 25 -2.49 5.87 7.46
CA THR A 25 -3.95 5.95 7.32
C THR A 25 -4.53 6.96 8.31
N ALA A 26 -4.11 6.92 9.58
CA ALA A 26 -4.55 7.86 10.60
C ALA A 26 -4.14 9.30 10.27
N PHE A 27 -2.90 9.50 9.82
CA PHE A 27 -2.43 10.80 9.35
C PHE A 27 -3.28 11.33 8.19
N LEU A 28 -3.52 10.51 7.16
CA LEU A 28 -4.31 10.92 5.99
C LEU A 28 -5.78 11.16 6.32
N PHE A 29 -6.34 10.44 7.28
CA PHE A 29 -7.69 10.66 7.79
C PHE A 29 -7.81 12.01 8.53
N ILE A 30 -6.86 12.33 9.40
CA ILE A 30 -6.84 13.63 10.09
C ILE A 30 -6.65 14.75 9.06
N PHE A 31 -5.70 14.57 8.14
CA PHE A 31 -5.41 15.51 7.08
C PHE A 31 -6.65 15.77 6.19
N SER A 32 -7.38 14.73 5.76
CA SER A 32 -8.58 14.91 4.94
C SER A 32 -9.65 15.73 5.67
N ARG A 33 -9.84 15.52 6.98
CA ARG A 33 -10.81 16.28 7.79
C ARG A 33 -10.43 17.75 7.96
N ILE A 34 -9.16 18.01 8.24
CA ILE A 34 -8.65 19.39 8.35
C ILE A 34 -8.79 20.08 6.99
N TYR A 35 -8.37 19.42 5.91
CA TYR A 35 -8.37 20.04 4.59
C TYR A 35 -9.78 20.33 4.09
N GLU A 36 -10.73 19.42 4.30
CA GLU A 36 -12.16 19.63 3.98
C GLU A 36 -12.74 20.80 4.79
N SER A 37 -12.39 20.94 6.07
CA SER A 37 -12.83 22.10 6.88
C SER A 37 -12.31 23.44 6.36
N LEU A 38 -11.15 23.44 5.69
CA LEU A 38 -10.54 24.63 5.07
C LEU A 38 -11.08 24.89 3.65
N SER A 39 -11.93 24.02 3.11
CA SER A 39 -12.38 24.07 1.72
C SER A 39 -13.63 24.93 1.49
N TYR A 40 -14.03 25.73 2.49
CA TYR A 40 -15.14 26.69 2.41
C TYR A 40 -16.47 26.10 1.89
N GLY A 41 -16.72 24.81 2.15
CA GLY A 41 -17.95 24.10 1.75
C GLY A 41 -17.83 23.22 0.51
N GLU A 42 -16.68 23.23 -0.19
CA GLU A 42 -16.42 22.35 -1.33
C GLU A 42 -15.98 20.96 -0.85
N VAL A 43 -16.68 19.92 -1.31
CA VAL A 43 -16.40 18.52 -0.94
C VAL A 43 -15.76 17.76 -2.10
N SER A 44 -14.74 16.96 -1.83
CA SER A 44 -14.18 16.03 -2.81
C SER A 44 -14.12 14.62 -2.26
N VAL A 45 -14.77 13.72 -2.98
CA VAL A 45 -14.80 12.28 -2.70
C VAL A 45 -13.38 11.71 -2.59
N PHE A 46 -12.47 12.13 -3.47
CA PHE A 46 -11.09 11.61 -3.46
C PHE A 46 -10.31 12.02 -2.22
N MET A 47 -10.50 13.25 -1.74
CA MET A 47 -9.88 13.75 -0.51
C MET A 47 -10.47 13.03 0.71
N HIS A 48 -11.79 12.93 0.75
CA HIS A 48 -12.52 12.32 1.86
C HIS A 48 -12.17 10.84 2.06
N TYR A 49 -12.06 10.08 0.96
CA TYR A 49 -11.76 8.64 0.99
C TYR A 49 -10.28 8.31 0.76
N MET A 50 -9.38 9.30 0.75
CA MET A 50 -7.95 9.07 0.51
C MET A 50 -7.35 8.08 1.51
N PHE A 51 -7.79 8.11 2.77
CA PHE A 51 -7.33 7.20 3.82
C PHE A 51 -7.71 5.73 3.53
N CYS A 52 -8.72 5.45 2.71
CA CYS A 52 -9.10 4.09 2.35
C CYS A 52 -8.03 3.40 1.49
N VAL A 53 -7.27 4.16 0.70
CA VAL A 53 -6.21 3.61 -0.18
C VAL A 53 -5.11 2.90 0.62
N PRO A 54 -4.42 3.55 1.57
CA PRO A 54 -3.43 2.87 2.41
C PRO A 54 -4.07 1.84 3.33
N LEU A 55 -5.33 2.03 3.78
CA LEU A 55 -6.00 1.04 4.61
C LEU A 55 -6.21 -0.29 3.87
N ILE A 56 -6.79 -0.24 2.66
CA ILE A 56 -7.02 -1.42 1.82
C ILE A 56 -5.70 -1.99 1.33
N GLY A 57 -4.78 -1.14 0.86
CA GLY A 57 -3.46 -1.55 0.40
C GLY A 57 -2.64 -2.24 1.50
N GLY A 58 -2.72 -1.73 2.73
CA GLY A 58 -2.09 -2.33 3.91
C GLY A 58 -2.75 -3.65 4.32
N ALA A 59 -4.09 -3.71 4.36
CA ALA A 59 -4.82 -4.92 4.69
C ALA A 59 -4.51 -6.07 3.72
N VAL A 60 -4.49 -5.79 2.41
CA VAL A 60 -4.13 -6.77 1.39
C VAL A 60 -2.67 -7.23 1.53
N LEU A 61 -1.73 -6.30 1.78
CA LEU A 61 -0.33 -6.66 1.99
C LEU A 61 -0.13 -7.54 3.23
N LEU A 62 -0.84 -7.25 4.33
CA LEU A 62 -0.79 -8.04 5.55
C LEU A 62 -1.37 -9.43 5.33
N GLY A 63 -2.51 -9.54 4.65
CA GLY A 63 -3.09 -10.84 4.27
C GLY A 63 -2.14 -11.64 3.37
N LEU A 64 -1.49 -10.97 2.41
CA LEU A 64 -0.51 -11.61 1.55
C LEU A 64 0.73 -12.08 2.32
N LEU A 65 1.20 -11.32 3.31
CA LEU A 65 2.33 -11.70 4.17
C LEU A 65 1.97 -12.84 5.14
N GLN A 66 0.70 -12.98 5.53
CA GLN A 66 0.20 -14.13 6.29
C GLN A 66 0.14 -15.41 5.43
N LEU A 67 -0.29 -15.30 4.17
CA LEU A 67 -0.35 -16.42 3.23
C LEU A 67 1.02 -16.83 2.71
N ILE A 68 1.90 -15.86 2.42
CA ILE A 68 3.22 -16.03 1.84
C ILE A 68 4.23 -15.23 2.66
N PRO A 69 4.72 -15.77 3.80
CA PRO A 69 5.65 -15.06 4.68
C PRO A 69 7.01 -14.78 4.01
N THR A 70 7.33 -15.48 2.92
CA THR A 70 8.57 -15.35 2.15
C THR A 70 8.43 -14.37 0.98
N LEU A 71 7.77 -13.23 1.21
CA LEU A 71 7.60 -12.19 0.21
C LEU A 71 8.96 -11.55 -0.14
N SER A 72 9.31 -11.55 -1.43
CA SER A 72 10.54 -10.95 -1.94
C SER A 72 10.61 -9.47 -1.59
N ARG A 73 11.81 -8.97 -1.25
CA ARG A 73 12.04 -7.54 -0.95
C ARG A 73 11.59 -6.64 -2.09
N LEU A 74 11.76 -7.10 -3.34
CA LEU A 74 11.36 -6.37 -4.53
C LEU A 74 9.84 -6.20 -4.60
N SER A 75 9.08 -7.29 -4.52
CA SER A 75 7.61 -7.24 -4.55
C SER A 75 7.03 -6.43 -3.39
N TYR A 76 7.63 -6.54 -2.19
CA TYR A 76 7.24 -5.74 -1.03
C TYR A 76 7.42 -4.23 -1.30
N ASN A 77 8.57 -3.83 -1.84
CA ASN A 77 8.84 -2.42 -2.14
C ASN A 77 7.95 -1.90 -3.27
N LEU A 78 7.75 -2.68 -4.34
CA LEU A 78 6.84 -2.35 -5.44
C LEU A 78 5.41 -2.13 -4.94
N TRP A 79 4.95 -2.96 -4.00
CA TRP A 79 3.63 -2.78 -3.39
C TRP A 79 3.54 -1.44 -2.65
N ASN A 80 4.50 -1.17 -1.76
CA ASN A 80 4.53 0.09 -0.99
C ASN A 80 4.59 1.31 -1.91
N SER A 81 5.42 1.26 -2.96
CA SER A 81 5.50 2.32 -3.97
C SER A 81 4.18 2.50 -4.72
N GLY A 82 3.53 1.41 -5.14
CA GLY A 82 2.25 1.47 -5.84
C GLY A 82 1.15 2.11 -4.98
N VAL A 83 1.02 1.68 -3.72
CA VAL A 83 0.06 2.29 -2.78
C VAL A 83 0.37 3.76 -2.54
N ALA A 84 1.65 4.13 -2.39
CA ALA A 84 2.06 5.53 -2.23
C ALA A 84 1.71 6.38 -3.45
N THR A 85 1.94 5.88 -4.67
CA THR A 85 1.60 6.58 -5.92
C THR A 85 0.10 6.79 -6.07
N ILE A 86 -0.73 5.77 -5.79
CA ILE A 86 -2.20 5.91 -5.85
C ILE A 86 -2.69 6.91 -4.79
N THR A 87 -2.13 6.85 -3.58
CA THR A 87 -2.47 7.80 -2.51
C THR A 87 -2.13 9.24 -2.91
N ALA A 88 -0.97 9.45 -3.54
CA ALA A 88 -0.59 10.76 -4.09
C ALA A 88 -1.52 11.21 -5.24
N GLY A 89 -1.99 10.27 -6.08
CA GLY A 89 -2.99 10.54 -7.11
C GLY A 89 -4.33 10.98 -6.53
N CYS A 90 -4.83 10.28 -5.51
CA CYS A 90 -6.04 10.68 -4.76
C CYS A 90 -5.88 12.05 -4.12
N LEU A 91 -4.71 12.34 -3.53
CA LEU A 91 -4.40 13.64 -2.95
C LEU A 91 -4.47 14.74 -4.02
N LEU A 92 -3.78 14.56 -5.14
CA LEU A 92 -3.73 15.53 -6.24
C LEU A 92 -5.13 15.77 -6.82
N ARG A 93 -5.89 14.70 -7.08
CA ARG A 93 -7.26 14.79 -7.58
C ARG A 93 -8.18 15.47 -6.56
N GLY A 94 -7.97 15.20 -5.28
CA GLY A 94 -8.65 15.86 -4.18
C GLY A 94 -8.47 17.37 -4.22
N ILE A 95 -7.22 17.84 -4.29
CA ILE A 95 -6.86 19.27 -4.36
C ILE A 95 -7.43 19.93 -5.62
N ILE A 96 -7.31 19.27 -6.78
CA ILE A 96 -7.81 19.79 -8.05
C ILE A 96 -9.32 20.03 -7.98
N ASN A 97 -10.09 19.04 -7.51
CA ASN A 97 -11.54 19.15 -7.35
C ASN A 97 -11.94 20.28 -6.40
N LEU A 98 -11.29 20.40 -5.24
CA LEU A 98 -11.52 21.49 -4.28
C LEU A 98 -11.21 22.87 -4.87
N SER A 99 -10.26 22.95 -5.79
CA SER A 99 -9.92 24.21 -6.47
C SER A 99 -10.90 24.59 -7.59
N GLY A 100 -11.94 23.79 -7.84
CA GLY A 100 -12.92 24.00 -8.92
C GLY A 100 -12.35 23.78 -10.32
N ARG A 101 -11.14 23.20 -10.44
CA ARG A 101 -10.49 22.93 -11.73
C ARG A 101 -10.75 21.49 -12.16
N SER A 102 -10.83 21.27 -13.47
CA SER A 102 -10.87 19.94 -14.07
C SER A 102 -9.62 19.77 -14.94
N THR A 103 -8.69 18.95 -14.49
CA THR A 103 -7.48 18.60 -15.27
C THR A 103 -7.32 17.08 -15.28
N THR A 104 -6.56 16.58 -16.25
CA THR A 104 -6.24 15.15 -16.42
C THR A 104 -4.87 14.78 -15.83
N LEU A 105 -4.27 15.68 -15.05
CA LEU A 105 -2.94 15.49 -14.46
C LEU A 105 -2.89 14.37 -13.41
N ASP A 106 -4.05 13.89 -12.96
CA ASP A 106 -4.19 12.75 -12.05
C ASP A 106 -4.07 11.40 -12.78
N GLN A 107 -4.41 11.31 -14.08
CA GLN A 107 -4.40 10.06 -14.84
C GLN A 107 -3.06 9.29 -14.76
N PRO A 108 -1.88 9.92 -14.88
CA PRO A 108 -0.60 9.22 -14.78
C PRO A 108 -0.41 8.50 -13.44
N TYR A 109 -0.90 9.07 -12.34
CA TYR A 109 -0.77 8.47 -11.00
C TYR A 109 -1.55 7.15 -10.91
N TRP A 110 -2.73 7.09 -11.52
CA TRP A 110 -3.53 5.87 -11.58
C TRP A 110 -2.84 4.78 -12.40
N TYR A 111 -2.31 5.12 -13.57
CA TYR A 111 -1.62 4.16 -14.44
C TYR A 111 -0.33 3.64 -13.81
N ILE A 112 0.52 4.51 -13.28
CA ILE A 112 1.81 4.14 -12.68
C ILE A 112 1.58 3.36 -11.38
N GLY A 113 0.64 3.80 -10.54
CA GLY A 113 0.28 3.11 -9.31
C GLY A 113 -0.26 1.71 -9.57
N ALA A 114 -1.18 1.57 -10.53
CA ALA A 114 -1.70 0.27 -10.96
C ALA A 114 -0.59 -0.63 -11.54
N ALA A 115 0.29 -0.09 -12.37
CA ALA A 115 1.41 -0.84 -12.93
C ALA A 115 2.33 -1.39 -11.83
N PHE A 116 2.64 -0.61 -10.79
CA PHE A 116 3.44 -1.08 -9.65
C PHE A 116 2.73 -2.15 -8.82
N LEU A 117 1.41 -2.03 -8.59
CA LEU A 117 0.65 -3.06 -7.90
C LEU A 117 0.60 -4.37 -8.70
N VAL A 118 0.32 -4.30 -10.00
CA VAL A 118 0.32 -5.47 -10.89
C VAL A 118 1.69 -6.11 -10.93
N LEU A 119 2.76 -5.32 -11.09
CA LEU A 119 4.12 -5.83 -11.12
C LEU A 119 4.54 -6.45 -9.78
N SER A 120 4.08 -5.90 -8.66
CA SER A 120 4.25 -6.50 -7.33
C SER A 120 3.62 -7.88 -7.27
N LEU A 121 2.36 -8.01 -7.70
CA LEU A 121 1.61 -9.27 -7.73
C LEU A 121 2.27 -10.31 -8.66
N VAL A 122 2.64 -9.90 -9.87
CA VAL A 122 3.38 -10.75 -10.83
C VAL A 122 4.71 -11.21 -10.23
N GLY A 123 5.42 -10.34 -9.52
CA GLY A 123 6.65 -10.67 -8.83
C GLY A 123 6.51 -11.78 -7.78
N LEU A 124 5.30 -11.97 -7.21
CA LEU A 124 5.02 -13.08 -6.29
C LEU A 124 5.03 -14.43 -6.99
N PHE A 125 4.56 -14.49 -8.25
CA PHE A 125 4.53 -15.71 -9.04
C PHE A 125 5.90 -16.06 -9.64
N ILE A 126 6.72 -15.05 -9.95
CA ILE A 126 8.06 -15.24 -10.55
C ILE A 126 9.12 -15.63 -9.51
N ASN A 127 8.93 -15.25 -8.23
CA ASN A 127 9.79 -15.68 -7.13
C ASN A 127 9.08 -16.69 -6.18
N PRO A 128 8.82 -17.95 -6.58
CA PRO A 128 8.48 -19.02 -5.64
C PRO A 128 9.67 -19.47 -4.76
N SER A 129 10.78 -18.73 -4.78
CA SER A 129 12.10 -19.07 -4.21
C SER A 129 12.10 -19.04 -2.68
N ALA A 130 11.33 -19.94 -2.07
CA ALA A 130 11.52 -20.45 -0.71
C ALA A 130 10.63 -21.68 -0.42
N ASN A 131 9.65 -22.02 -1.26
CA ASN A 131 8.70 -23.11 -0.94
C ASN A 131 9.12 -24.50 -1.45
N ASN A 132 10.21 -24.61 -2.22
CA ASN A 132 10.62 -25.88 -2.84
C ASN A 132 11.76 -26.62 -2.10
N HIS A 133 12.41 -26.01 -1.10
CA HIS A 133 13.50 -26.68 -0.38
C HIS A 133 13.04 -27.61 0.76
N ARG A 134 11.73 -27.74 0.99
CA ARG A 134 11.19 -28.62 2.05
C ARG A 134 10.59 -29.94 1.54
N LYS A 135 10.60 -30.18 0.23
CA LYS A 135 10.02 -31.40 -0.37
C LYS A 135 11.06 -32.43 -0.85
N THR A 136 12.36 -32.18 -0.73
CA THR A 136 13.42 -33.03 -1.33
C THR A 136 14.36 -33.69 -0.32
N THR A 137 13.95 -33.86 0.93
CA THR A 137 14.70 -34.69 1.90
C THR A 137 13.74 -35.63 2.60
N PHE A 138 13.40 -36.71 1.90
CA PHE A 138 13.12 -38.01 2.49
C PHE A 138 14.26 -38.93 2.07
#